data_AF-A0A3D4JQ64-F1
#
_entry.id   AF-A0A3D4JQ64-F1
#
_cell.length_a   1.000
_cell.length_b   1.000
_cell.length_c   1.000
_cell.angle_alpha   90.00
_cell.angle_beta   90.00
_cell.angle_gamma   90.00
#
_symmetry.space_group_name_H-M   'P 1'
#
loop_
_entity.id
_entity.type
_entity.pdbx_description
1 polymer ?
#
loop_
_entity_poly.entity_id
_entity_poly.type
_entity_poly.pdbx_seq_one_letter_code
_entity_poly.pdbx_strand_id
1 'polypeptide(L)'
;NLPFWVEVTTTPSKKVSLMGEWESKLRAITSEVKKEDVGSILGVPSWMMVLLQRVLKETDFKNISELWPNLEVFFHGGISFKPYREQYKQIIGKNINYYEIYNASEGFFGIQDRSNSDEMLLMLDYGIFYEFIPMDQFHFSNPKVVSLEDVEIGKNYAMVITTNGGLWRYLIGDTVVFTSTNPFRIKITGRTKHYINAFGEELMITNVESALTKACEETNASVSDFTGAPVFMKENEGGAHEWIFEFCEKPDNLERFIDVFDNHLKSINSDYEAKRYNNMTLKRPIVHIAKPNLFYGWLESKGKLGGQNKVPRLSNDREYIDPLLELNK
;
A
#
# COMPACT_ATOMS: atom_id res chain seq x y z
N ASN A 1 -7.46 9.15 -21.58
CA ASN A 1 -6.99 9.76 -22.84
C ASN A 1 -5.83 8.95 -23.38
N LEU A 2 -6.11 7.76 -23.91
CA LEU A 2 -5.11 6.99 -24.62
C LEU A 2 -5.25 7.29 -26.12
N PRO A 3 -4.15 7.33 -26.89
CA PRO A 3 -4.24 7.38 -28.35
C PRO A 3 -5.07 6.20 -28.86
N PHE A 4 -5.84 6.40 -29.93
CA PHE A 4 -6.79 5.38 -30.42
C PHE A 4 -6.11 4.02 -30.70
N TRP A 5 -4.87 4.03 -31.19
CA TRP A 5 -4.11 2.82 -31.51
C TRP A 5 -3.71 2.05 -30.25
N VAL A 6 -3.51 2.72 -29.11
CA VAL A 6 -3.31 2.06 -27.81
C VAL A 6 -4.64 1.51 -27.30
N GLU A 7 -5.74 2.25 -27.47
CA GLU A 7 -7.07 1.78 -27.05
C GLU A 7 -7.47 0.48 -27.78
N VAL A 8 -7.09 0.31 -29.06
CA VAL A 8 -7.37 -0.92 -29.84
C VAL A 8 -6.58 -2.13 -29.36
N THR A 9 -5.38 -1.93 -28.81
CA THR A 9 -4.51 -3.00 -28.30
C THR A 9 -4.65 -3.24 -26.80
N THR A 10 -5.57 -2.53 -26.13
CA THR A 10 -5.78 -2.62 -24.68
C THR A 10 -7.03 -3.42 -24.38
N THR A 11 -6.91 -4.36 -23.45
CA THR A 11 -8.02 -5.09 -22.84
C THR A 11 -8.00 -4.88 -21.32
N PRO A 12 -9.16 -4.75 -20.64
CA PRO A 12 -10.52 -4.74 -21.16
C PRO A 12 -10.87 -3.45 -21.92
N SER A 13 -11.94 -3.48 -22.69
CA SER A 13 -12.44 -2.34 -23.46
C SER A 13 -12.67 -1.11 -22.57
N LYS A 14 -12.52 0.09 -23.14
CA LYS A 14 -12.76 1.36 -22.42
C LYS A 14 -14.14 1.42 -21.76
N LYS A 15 -15.16 0.86 -22.43
CA LYS A 15 -16.53 0.77 -21.91
C LYS A 15 -16.58 -0.03 -20.61
N VAL A 16 -15.92 -1.19 -20.56
CA VAL A 16 -15.86 -2.04 -19.37
C VAL A 16 -15.01 -1.41 -18.28
N SER A 17 -13.89 -0.79 -18.64
CA SER A 17 -13.00 -0.08 -17.70
C SER A 17 -13.71 1.06 -16.94
N LEU A 18 -14.71 1.70 -17.56
CA LEU A 18 -15.48 2.80 -16.98
C LEU A 18 -16.74 2.36 -16.21
N MET A 19 -17.01 1.06 -16.09
CA MET A 19 -18.12 0.57 -15.27
C MET A 19 -17.91 0.94 -13.80
N GLY A 20 -18.97 1.44 -13.15
CA GLY A 20 -18.97 1.84 -11.74
C GLY A 20 -19.33 0.73 -10.77
N GLU A 21 -20.27 -0.16 -11.13
CA GLU A 21 -20.63 -1.31 -10.29
C GLU A 21 -19.57 -2.40 -10.42
N TRP A 22 -18.95 -2.71 -9.29
CA TRP A 22 -17.74 -3.49 -9.18
C TRP A 22 -17.87 -4.95 -9.61
N GLU A 23 -18.92 -5.64 -9.15
CA GLU A 23 -19.08 -7.07 -9.40
C GLU A 23 -19.38 -7.35 -10.88
N SER A 24 -20.25 -6.53 -11.48
CA SER A 24 -20.53 -6.57 -12.91
C SER A 24 -19.33 -6.16 -13.73
N LYS A 25 -18.52 -5.21 -13.24
CA LYS A 25 -17.24 -4.84 -13.87
C LYS A 25 -16.29 -6.03 -13.89
N LEU A 26 -16.04 -6.68 -12.76
CA LEU A 26 -15.14 -7.85 -12.71
C LEU A 26 -15.60 -8.97 -13.64
N ARG A 27 -16.90 -9.26 -13.70
CA ARG A 27 -17.47 -10.25 -14.65
C ARG A 27 -17.25 -9.83 -16.11
N ALA A 28 -17.49 -8.56 -16.42
CA ALA A 28 -17.31 -8.04 -17.77
C ALA A 28 -15.84 -8.09 -18.21
N ILE A 29 -14.91 -7.68 -17.33
CA ILE A 29 -13.46 -7.79 -17.57
C ILE A 29 -13.09 -9.25 -17.84
N THR A 30 -13.49 -10.16 -16.95
CA THR A 30 -13.14 -11.59 -17.08
C THR A 30 -13.67 -12.20 -18.38
N SER A 31 -14.88 -11.80 -18.81
CA SER A 31 -15.50 -12.26 -20.06
C SER A 31 -14.76 -11.79 -21.32
N GLU A 32 -14.20 -10.58 -21.29
CA GLU A 32 -13.39 -10.04 -22.40
C GLU A 32 -11.99 -10.66 -22.40
N VAL A 33 -11.24 -10.57 -21.28
CA VAL A 33 -9.82 -10.93 -21.24
C VAL A 33 -9.54 -12.42 -21.47
N LYS A 34 -10.51 -13.31 -21.24
CA LYS A 34 -10.36 -14.75 -21.51
C LYS A 34 -10.27 -15.12 -22.99
N LYS A 35 -10.61 -14.18 -23.89
CA LYS A 35 -10.54 -14.36 -25.34
C LYS A 35 -9.31 -13.70 -25.95
N GLU A 36 -8.54 -13.00 -25.13
CA GLU A 36 -7.39 -12.21 -25.55
C GLU A 36 -6.09 -12.89 -25.13
N ASP A 37 -5.01 -12.58 -25.85
CA ASP A 37 -3.65 -12.98 -25.49
C ASP A 37 -2.90 -11.76 -24.95
N VAL A 38 -2.87 -11.64 -23.62
CA VAL A 38 -2.34 -10.45 -22.94
C VAL A 38 -0.82 -10.54 -22.82
N GLY A 39 -0.11 -9.66 -23.53
CA GLY A 39 1.36 -9.58 -23.48
C GLY A 39 1.92 -8.80 -22.28
N SER A 40 1.17 -7.83 -21.76
CA SER A 40 1.60 -6.98 -20.66
C SER A 40 0.46 -6.61 -19.74
N ILE A 41 0.73 -6.55 -18.44
CA ILE A 41 -0.22 -6.11 -17.42
C ILE A 41 0.22 -4.75 -16.88
N LEU A 42 -0.75 -3.88 -16.59
CA LEU A 42 -0.53 -2.59 -15.92
C LEU A 42 -1.53 -2.44 -14.77
N GLY A 43 -1.07 -2.02 -13.60
CA GLY A 43 -1.96 -1.67 -12.49
C GLY A 43 -1.41 -1.90 -11.09
N VAL A 44 -2.28 -1.71 -10.10
CA VAL A 44 -1.95 -1.90 -8.68
C VAL A 44 -1.93 -3.41 -8.36
N PRO A 45 -0.85 -3.94 -7.77
CA PRO A 45 -0.69 -5.38 -7.50
C PRO A 45 -1.85 -6.04 -6.74
N SER A 46 -2.44 -5.38 -5.76
CA SER A 46 -3.55 -5.93 -4.96
C SER A 46 -4.80 -6.17 -5.81
N TRP A 47 -5.16 -5.18 -6.63
CA TRP A 47 -6.34 -5.22 -7.49
C TRP A 47 -6.19 -6.25 -8.59
N MET A 48 -5.03 -6.26 -9.22
CA MET A 48 -4.71 -7.18 -10.29
C MET A 48 -4.67 -8.63 -9.81
N MET A 49 -4.19 -8.90 -8.59
CA MET A 49 -4.21 -10.26 -8.02
C MET A 49 -5.64 -10.81 -7.91
N VAL A 50 -6.58 -10.02 -7.41
CA VAL A 50 -8.00 -10.40 -7.31
C VAL A 50 -8.59 -10.71 -8.69
N LEU A 51 -8.25 -9.89 -9.70
CA LEU A 51 -8.70 -10.12 -11.07
C LEU A 51 -8.14 -11.44 -11.63
N LEU A 52 -6.84 -11.68 -11.51
CA LEU A 52 -6.20 -12.91 -12.01
C LEU A 52 -6.78 -14.16 -11.32
N GLN A 53 -7.00 -14.12 -10.00
CA GLN A 53 -7.64 -15.22 -9.27
C GLN A 53 -9.06 -15.48 -9.79
N ARG A 54 -9.82 -14.43 -10.10
CA ARG A 54 -11.17 -14.56 -10.66
C ARG A 54 -11.12 -15.16 -12.07
N VAL A 55 -10.20 -14.70 -12.91
CA VAL A 55 -9.99 -15.22 -14.27
C VAL A 55 -9.71 -16.72 -14.24
N LEU A 56 -8.79 -17.19 -13.38
CA LEU A 56 -8.50 -18.63 -13.26
C LEU A 56 -9.73 -19.44 -12.79
N LYS A 57 -10.51 -18.90 -11.85
CA LYS A 57 -11.76 -19.53 -11.40
C LYS A 57 -12.83 -19.67 -12.49
N GLU A 58 -12.79 -18.84 -13.53
CA GLU A 58 -13.78 -18.84 -14.63
C GLU A 58 -13.28 -19.49 -15.93
N THR A 59 -12.00 -19.84 -16.03
CA THR A 59 -11.37 -20.31 -17.28
C THR A 59 -10.79 -21.73 -17.19
N ASP A 60 -10.91 -22.40 -16.04
CA ASP A 60 -10.41 -23.75 -15.76
C ASP A 60 -8.89 -23.97 -15.98
N PHE A 61 -8.13 -22.90 -16.30
CA PHE A 61 -6.68 -22.94 -16.39
C PHE A 61 -6.03 -23.02 -15.01
N LYS A 62 -4.88 -23.69 -14.93
CA LYS A 62 -4.15 -23.86 -13.68
C LYS A 62 -3.37 -22.61 -13.30
N ASN A 63 -2.85 -21.89 -14.29
CA ASN A 63 -2.06 -20.67 -14.11
C ASN A 63 -2.27 -19.70 -15.27
N ILE A 64 -1.97 -18.43 -15.07
CA ILE A 64 -2.25 -17.37 -16.04
C ILE A 64 -1.43 -17.57 -17.33
N SER A 65 -0.24 -18.16 -17.26
CA SER A 65 0.56 -18.40 -18.47
C SER A 65 -0.01 -19.43 -19.43
N GLU A 66 -0.91 -20.31 -18.98
CA GLU A 66 -1.67 -21.20 -19.86
C GLU A 66 -2.72 -20.42 -20.67
N LEU A 67 -3.34 -19.40 -20.06
CA LEU A 67 -4.32 -18.53 -20.72
C LEU A 67 -3.62 -17.49 -21.62
N TRP A 68 -2.55 -16.87 -21.13
CA TRP A 68 -1.79 -15.82 -21.82
C TRP A 68 -0.33 -16.27 -22.04
N PRO A 69 -0.07 -17.10 -23.05
CA PRO A 69 1.25 -17.65 -23.32
C PRO A 69 2.28 -16.56 -23.62
N ASN A 70 1.86 -15.42 -24.17
CA ASN A 70 2.74 -14.30 -24.52
C ASN A 70 2.88 -13.24 -23.42
N LEU A 71 2.41 -13.48 -22.18
CA LEU A 71 2.61 -12.55 -21.07
C LEU A 71 4.09 -12.40 -20.70
N GLU A 72 4.67 -11.20 -20.84
CA GLU A 72 6.11 -10.97 -20.62
C GLU A 72 6.42 -10.03 -19.45
N VAL A 73 5.47 -9.16 -19.08
CA VAL A 73 5.75 -8.07 -18.14
C VAL A 73 4.53 -7.61 -17.35
N PHE A 74 4.75 -7.23 -16.09
CA PHE A 74 3.82 -6.50 -15.26
C PHE A 74 4.43 -5.17 -14.81
N PHE A 75 3.86 -4.06 -15.29
CA PHE A 75 4.18 -2.72 -14.82
C PHE A 75 3.28 -2.37 -13.64
N HIS A 76 3.87 -2.10 -12.47
CA HIS A 76 3.14 -1.94 -11.24
C HIS A 76 3.52 -0.66 -10.49
N GLY A 77 2.58 -0.14 -9.70
CA GLY A 77 2.80 1.04 -8.88
C GLY A 77 1.73 1.21 -7.81
N GLY A 78 1.81 2.31 -7.07
CA GLY A 78 0.86 2.69 -6.02
C GLY A 78 1.07 1.99 -4.66
N ILE A 79 1.61 0.77 -4.65
CA ILE A 79 1.96 0.03 -3.43
C ILE A 79 3.26 -0.77 -3.63
N SER A 80 3.92 -1.11 -2.53
CA SER A 80 5.09 -2.01 -2.56
C SER A 80 4.73 -3.36 -3.18
N PHE A 81 5.50 -3.79 -4.18
CA PHE A 81 5.31 -5.09 -4.83
C PHE A 81 5.97 -6.24 -4.06
N LYS A 82 6.93 -5.96 -3.17
CA LYS A 82 7.68 -6.98 -2.42
C LYS A 82 6.79 -8.04 -1.76
N PRO A 83 5.66 -7.70 -1.10
CA PRO A 83 4.80 -8.70 -0.46
C PRO A 83 4.05 -9.60 -1.45
N TYR A 84 3.86 -9.12 -2.69
CA TYR A 84 3.06 -9.80 -3.71
C TYR A 84 3.88 -10.71 -4.61
N ARG A 85 5.21 -10.56 -4.63
CA ARG A 85 6.11 -11.22 -5.59
C ARG A 85 5.92 -12.74 -5.66
N GLU A 86 5.83 -13.42 -4.52
CA GLU A 86 5.70 -14.89 -4.52
C GLU A 86 4.31 -15.35 -4.99
N GLN A 87 3.24 -14.65 -4.60
CA GLN A 87 1.88 -14.94 -5.06
C GLN A 87 1.77 -14.76 -6.58
N TYR A 88 2.37 -13.69 -7.11
CA TYR A 88 2.40 -13.43 -8.55
C TYR A 88 3.19 -14.52 -9.30
N LYS A 89 4.32 -14.96 -8.75
CA LYS A 89 5.08 -16.07 -9.33
C LYS A 89 4.26 -17.35 -9.41
N GLN A 90 3.50 -17.66 -8.35
CA GLN A 90 2.64 -18.85 -8.29
C GLN A 90 1.45 -18.75 -9.26
N ILE A 91 0.70 -17.65 -9.24
CA ILE A 91 -0.50 -17.49 -10.07
C ILE A 91 -0.16 -17.38 -11.56
N ILE A 92 0.98 -16.78 -11.90
CA ILE A 92 1.43 -16.66 -13.29
C ILE A 92 1.93 -17.99 -13.81
N GLY A 93 2.66 -18.78 -13.01
CA GLY A 93 3.16 -20.09 -13.39
C GLY A 93 4.40 -20.07 -14.31
N LYS A 94 4.91 -18.87 -14.65
CA LYS A 94 6.18 -18.66 -15.35
C LYS A 94 6.90 -17.40 -14.84
N ASN A 95 8.18 -17.29 -15.17
CA ASN A 95 8.93 -16.06 -14.90
C ASN A 95 8.55 -14.99 -15.91
N ILE A 96 8.21 -13.80 -15.41
CA ILE A 96 7.98 -12.59 -16.20
C ILE A 96 8.77 -11.42 -15.59
N ASN A 97 8.82 -10.30 -16.29
CA ASN A 97 9.44 -9.08 -15.78
C ASN A 97 8.46 -8.30 -14.91
N TYR A 98 8.99 -7.64 -13.88
CA TYR A 98 8.25 -6.72 -13.03
C TYR A 98 8.97 -5.38 -13.02
N TYR A 99 8.27 -4.31 -13.40
CA TYR A 99 8.82 -2.97 -13.45
C TYR A 99 7.97 -2.02 -12.62
N GLU A 100 8.61 -1.35 -11.67
CA GLU A 100 7.97 -0.38 -10.81
C GLU A 100 7.86 0.99 -11.49
N ILE A 101 6.70 1.61 -11.35
CA ILE A 101 6.43 3.01 -11.68
C ILE A 101 6.06 3.75 -10.41
N TYR A 102 6.61 4.95 -10.26
CA TYR A 102 6.28 5.86 -9.17
C TYR A 102 5.53 7.07 -9.70
N ASN A 103 4.23 7.09 -9.45
CA ASN A 103 3.33 8.16 -9.82
C ASN A 103 2.21 8.32 -8.77
N ALA A 104 1.64 9.52 -8.73
CA ALA A 104 0.50 9.86 -7.90
C ALA A 104 -0.40 10.86 -8.67
N SER A 105 -1.48 11.32 -8.05
CA SER A 105 -2.35 12.34 -8.65
C SER A 105 -1.61 13.66 -8.90
N GLU A 106 -0.55 13.92 -8.14
CA GLU A 106 0.27 15.12 -8.17
C GLU A 106 1.31 15.12 -9.31
N GLY A 107 1.67 13.94 -9.84
CA GLY A 107 2.72 13.83 -10.85
C GLY A 107 3.23 12.42 -11.11
N PHE A 108 4.16 12.32 -12.05
CA PHE A 108 4.84 11.08 -12.42
C PHE A 108 6.34 11.26 -12.17
N PHE A 109 6.89 10.52 -11.22
CA PHE A 109 8.17 10.86 -10.58
C PHE A 109 9.30 9.90 -10.92
N GLY A 110 9.02 8.62 -11.14
CA GLY A 110 10.09 7.65 -11.36
C GLY A 110 9.68 6.42 -12.15
N ILE A 111 10.65 5.83 -12.85
CA ILE A 111 10.51 4.58 -13.59
C ILE A 111 11.65 3.63 -13.26
N GLN A 112 11.35 2.35 -13.11
CA GLN A 112 12.38 1.32 -13.15
C GLN A 112 12.76 1.06 -14.62
N ASP A 113 13.95 1.51 -15.03
CA ASP A 113 14.46 1.43 -16.40
C ASP A 113 15.41 0.24 -16.64
N ARG A 114 15.79 -0.49 -15.58
CA ARG A 114 16.77 -1.57 -15.62
C ARG A 114 16.18 -2.89 -15.18
N SER A 115 16.46 -3.94 -15.96
CA SER A 115 16.23 -5.32 -15.53
C SER A 115 17.14 -5.66 -14.34
N ASN A 116 16.61 -6.44 -13.39
CA ASN A 116 17.32 -6.87 -12.17
C ASN A 116 17.73 -5.76 -11.19
N SER A 117 17.07 -4.60 -11.24
CA SER A 117 17.21 -3.57 -10.20
C SER A 117 15.88 -3.37 -9.48
N ASP A 118 15.93 -2.94 -8.22
CA ASP A 118 14.77 -2.51 -7.43
C ASP A 118 14.82 -0.99 -7.16
N GLU A 119 15.60 -0.25 -7.96
CA GLU A 119 15.67 1.21 -7.94
C GLU A 119 14.96 1.82 -9.15
N MET A 120 14.48 3.05 -9.00
CA MET A 120 13.83 3.80 -10.05
C MET A 120 14.67 5.02 -10.44
N LEU A 121 14.77 5.30 -11.74
CA LEU A 121 15.28 6.55 -12.29
C LEU A 121 14.29 7.67 -11.98
N LEU A 122 14.76 8.77 -11.37
CA LEU A 122 13.96 9.96 -11.10
C LEU A 122 13.76 10.77 -12.39
N MET A 123 12.52 11.18 -12.67
CA MET A 123 12.14 11.88 -13.89
C MET A 123 12.24 13.39 -13.72
N LEU A 124 13.33 13.95 -14.24
CA LEU A 124 13.69 15.37 -14.08
C LEU A 124 13.12 16.28 -15.19
N ASP A 125 12.70 15.69 -16.31
CA ASP A 125 12.23 16.38 -17.51
C ASP A 125 10.70 16.35 -17.67
N TYR A 126 9.97 15.91 -16.63
CA TYR A 126 8.52 15.76 -16.65
C TYR A 126 7.76 17.02 -16.16
N GLY A 127 8.45 18.16 -16.09
CA GLY A 127 7.86 19.42 -15.63
C GLY A 127 7.59 19.45 -14.12
N ILE A 128 8.41 18.72 -13.35
CA ILE A 128 8.38 18.65 -11.89
C ILE A 128 9.73 19.12 -11.37
N PHE A 129 9.71 20.11 -10.49
CA PHE A 129 10.86 20.55 -9.73
C PHE A 129 10.87 19.87 -8.36
N TYR A 130 12.02 19.35 -7.95
CA TYR A 130 12.17 18.56 -6.73
C TYR A 130 13.01 19.27 -5.68
N GLU A 131 12.51 19.23 -4.46
CA GLU A 131 13.18 19.61 -3.23
C GLU A 131 13.09 18.45 -2.24
N PHE A 132 14.05 18.35 -1.32
CA PHE A 132 14.14 17.23 -0.38
C PHE A 132 14.34 17.73 1.04
N ILE A 133 13.55 17.20 1.97
CA ILE A 133 13.74 17.45 3.41
C ILE A 133 14.39 16.21 4.02
N PRO A 134 15.63 16.28 4.51
CA PRO A 134 16.23 15.18 5.24
C PRO A 134 15.34 14.75 6.42
N MET A 135 15.13 13.45 6.60
CA MET A 135 14.20 12.96 7.63
C MET A 135 14.63 13.33 9.07
N ASP A 136 15.93 13.52 9.31
CA ASP A 136 16.45 14.06 10.58
C ASP A 136 16.07 15.53 10.84
N GLN A 137 15.68 16.26 9.79
CA GLN A 137 15.24 17.65 9.85
C GLN A 137 13.71 17.80 9.81
N PHE A 138 12.98 16.74 9.48
CA PHE A 138 11.55 16.81 9.11
C PHE A 138 10.64 17.35 10.23
N HIS A 139 11.02 17.16 11.49
CA HIS A 139 10.20 17.57 12.64
C HIS A 139 10.42 19.03 13.09
N PHE A 140 11.39 19.75 12.52
CA PHE A 140 11.62 21.15 12.87
C PHE A 140 10.58 22.06 12.21
N SER A 141 10.24 23.16 12.88
CA SER A 141 9.30 24.16 12.37
C SER A 141 9.76 24.85 11.09
N ASN A 142 11.08 24.91 10.88
CA ASN A 142 11.70 25.39 9.65
C ASN A 142 12.77 24.38 9.22
N PRO A 143 12.36 23.26 8.58
CA PRO A 143 13.28 22.19 8.24
C PRO A 143 14.26 22.66 7.17
N LYS A 144 15.51 22.20 7.26
CA LYS A 144 16.48 22.41 6.17
C LYS A 144 15.97 21.65 4.94
N VAL A 145 15.77 22.37 3.84
CA VAL A 145 15.44 21.80 2.54
C VAL A 145 16.69 21.82 1.67
N VAL A 146 16.94 20.74 0.94
CA VAL A 146 18.06 20.62 0.02
C VAL A 146 17.55 20.43 -1.42
N SER A 147 18.29 20.99 -2.37
CA SER A 147 18.06 20.77 -3.80
C SER A 147 18.56 19.38 -4.22
N LEU A 148 18.25 18.99 -5.45
CA LEU A 148 18.66 17.70 -6.01
C LEU A 148 20.19 17.51 -6.05
N GLU A 149 20.97 18.58 -6.22
CA GLU A 149 22.45 18.54 -6.23
C GLU A 149 23.06 18.22 -4.85
N ASP A 150 22.33 18.52 -3.78
CA ASP A 150 22.79 18.40 -2.39
C ASP A 150 22.31 17.09 -1.72
N VAL A 151 21.72 16.17 -2.47
CA VAL A 151 21.25 14.89 -1.93
C VAL A 151 22.42 13.91 -1.74
N GLU A 152 22.32 13.11 -0.68
CA GLU A 152 23.32 12.15 -0.25
C GLU A 152 22.79 10.73 -0.45
N ILE A 153 23.63 9.83 -0.96
CA ILE A 153 23.28 8.41 -1.13
C ILE A 153 23.03 7.78 0.25
N GLY A 154 21.98 6.98 0.37
CA GLY A 154 21.64 6.26 1.59
C GLY A 154 20.92 7.10 2.65
N LYS A 155 20.79 8.42 2.46
CA LYS A 155 20.02 9.28 3.36
C LYS A 155 18.55 9.31 2.95
N ASN A 156 17.67 9.30 3.95
CA ASN A 156 16.23 9.29 3.73
C ASN A 156 15.68 10.73 3.70
N TYR A 157 14.83 11.02 2.72
CA TYR A 157 14.27 12.33 2.47
C TYR A 157 12.77 12.28 2.28
N ALA A 158 12.05 13.25 2.84
CA ALA A 158 10.70 13.56 2.40
C ALA A 158 10.75 14.39 1.10
N MET A 159 9.88 14.06 0.15
CA MET A 159 9.82 14.74 -1.14
C MET A 159 8.91 15.97 -1.13
N VAL A 160 9.42 17.09 -1.61
CA VAL A 160 8.69 18.33 -1.84
C VAL A 160 8.73 18.62 -3.35
N ILE A 161 7.57 18.88 -3.95
CA ILE A 161 7.44 19.04 -5.40
C ILE A 161 6.80 20.37 -5.77
N THR A 162 7.24 20.91 -6.90
CA THR A 162 6.54 22.00 -7.60
C THR A 162 6.24 21.51 -9.02
N THR A 163 4.99 21.63 -9.45
CA THR A 163 4.54 21.03 -10.72
C THR A 163 3.82 22.04 -11.60
N ASN A 164 3.86 21.82 -12.92
CA ASN A 164 3.07 22.59 -13.89
C ASN A 164 1.55 22.51 -13.65
N GLY A 165 1.09 21.54 -12.84
CA GLY A 165 -0.30 21.39 -12.42
C GLY A 165 -0.75 22.36 -11.32
N GLY A 166 0.12 23.27 -10.87
CA GLY A 166 -0.21 24.31 -9.90
C GLY A 166 0.12 23.96 -8.44
N LEU A 167 0.85 22.88 -8.20
CA LEU A 167 1.40 22.57 -6.88
C LEU A 167 2.69 23.36 -6.67
N TRP A 168 2.80 24.08 -5.56
CA TRP A 168 3.95 24.91 -5.21
C TRP A 168 4.53 24.48 -3.87
N ARG A 169 5.75 23.94 -3.89
CA ARG A 169 6.43 23.36 -2.71
C ARG A 169 5.51 22.44 -1.90
N TYR A 170 4.77 21.59 -2.62
CA TYR A 170 3.82 20.65 -2.04
C TYR A 170 4.57 19.45 -1.47
N LEU A 171 4.31 19.12 -0.21
CA LEU A 171 4.82 17.91 0.42
C LEU A 171 3.96 16.72 0.00
N ILE A 172 4.47 15.86 -0.87
CA ILE A 172 3.74 14.68 -1.36
C ILE A 172 3.49 13.64 -0.27
N GLY A 173 4.31 13.67 0.77
CA GLY A 173 4.20 12.78 1.92
C GLY A 173 4.87 11.42 1.72
N ASP A 174 5.53 11.16 0.59
CA ASP A 174 6.41 10.01 0.41
C ASP A 174 7.83 10.31 0.91
N THR A 175 8.53 9.25 1.29
CA THR A 175 9.96 9.27 1.63
C THR A 175 10.76 8.42 0.66
N VAL A 176 11.92 8.91 0.29
CA VAL A 176 12.82 8.27 -0.67
C VAL A 176 14.25 8.26 -0.17
N VAL A 177 14.98 7.22 -0.57
CA VAL A 177 16.43 7.13 -0.42
C VAL A 177 17.09 7.13 -1.79
N PHE A 178 18.14 7.92 -1.96
CA PHE A 178 18.94 7.92 -3.18
C PHE A 178 19.92 6.74 -3.17
N THR A 179 19.95 5.97 -4.25
CA THR A 179 20.93 4.89 -4.49
C THR A 179 22.06 5.33 -5.41
N SER A 180 21.81 6.37 -6.22
CA SER A 180 22.78 6.99 -7.11
C SER A 180 22.40 8.45 -7.33
N THR A 181 23.40 9.31 -7.53
CA THR A 181 23.21 10.71 -7.94
C THR A 181 23.56 10.96 -9.41
N ASN A 182 24.16 9.99 -10.10
CA ASN A 182 24.45 10.10 -11.54
C ASN A 182 24.26 8.76 -12.30
N PRO A 183 23.10 8.54 -12.95
CA PRO A 183 21.90 9.37 -12.87
C PRO A 183 21.25 9.28 -11.47
N PHE A 184 20.35 10.21 -11.16
CA PHE A 184 19.59 10.19 -9.91
C PHE A 184 18.64 8.99 -9.86
N ARG A 185 18.86 8.12 -8.87
CA ARG A 185 18.07 6.91 -8.67
C ARG A 185 17.59 6.83 -7.23
N ILE A 186 16.34 6.41 -7.08
CA ILE A 186 15.63 6.43 -5.82
C ILE A 186 14.98 5.08 -5.52
N LYS A 187 14.77 4.82 -4.23
CA LYS A 187 13.84 3.81 -3.74
C LYS A 187 12.84 4.48 -2.80
N ILE A 188 11.58 4.10 -2.90
CA ILE A 188 10.54 4.52 -1.95
C ILE A 188 10.78 3.75 -0.65
N THR A 189 10.92 4.49 0.46
CA THR A 189 11.16 3.90 1.79
C THR A 189 9.94 3.96 2.71
N GLY A 190 8.87 4.65 2.30
CA GLY A 190 7.64 4.79 3.08
C GLY A 190 6.97 6.15 2.86
N ARG A 191 6.10 6.56 3.78
CA ARG A 191 5.50 7.91 3.85
C ARG A 191 5.97 8.64 5.12
N THR A 192 5.83 9.96 5.13
CA THR A 192 6.19 10.85 6.26
C THR A 192 5.26 10.74 7.47
N LYS A 193 4.13 10.05 7.33
CA LYS A 193 3.16 9.77 8.41
C LYS A 193 2.99 8.27 8.56
N HIS A 194 2.63 7.80 9.76
CA HIS A 194 2.23 6.40 9.96
C HIS A 194 0.96 6.09 9.16
N TYR A 195 1.00 5.01 8.37
CA TYR A 195 -0.06 4.61 7.46
C TYR A 195 0.01 3.10 7.15
N ILE A 196 -1.09 2.54 6.63
CA ILE A 196 -1.14 1.23 5.98
C ILE A 196 -1.67 1.44 4.56
N ASN A 197 -0.87 1.07 3.57
CA ASN A 197 -1.25 1.07 2.16
C ASN A 197 -0.76 -0.23 1.51
N ALA A 198 -1.22 -1.36 2.03
CA ALA A 198 -0.82 -2.68 1.56
C ALA A 198 -1.66 -3.15 0.39
N PHE A 199 -2.90 -2.66 0.27
CA PHE A 199 -3.91 -3.03 -0.71
C PHE A 199 -4.37 -1.85 -1.57
N GLY A 200 -3.81 -0.65 -1.40
CA GLY A 200 -4.23 0.57 -2.10
C GLY A 200 -5.31 1.34 -1.34
N GLU A 201 -5.38 1.19 -0.02
CA GLU A 201 -6.40 1.76 0.89
C GLU A 201 -5.98 3.08 1.52
N GLU A 202 -4.70 3.45 1.42
CA GLU A 202 -4.14 4.70 1.96
C GLU A 202 -4.62 5.03 3.41
N LEU A 203 -4.65 4.02 4.28
CA LEU A 203 -5.16 4.14 5.64
C LEU A 203 -4.18 4.95 6.49
N MET A 204 -4.54 6.19 6.82
CA MET A 204 -3.71 7.09 7.62
C MET A 204 -3.97 6.92 9.13
N ILE A 205 -2.97 7.24 9.95
CA ILE A 205 -3.12 7.21 11.42
C ILE A 205 -4.32 8.01 11.93
N THR A 206 -4.62 9.14 11.30
CA THR A 206 -5.78 9.97 11.66
C THR A 206 -7.12 9.28 11.40
N ASN A 207 -7.20 8.42 10.37
CA ASN A 207 -8.41 7.61 10.15
C ASN A 207 -8.59 6.61 11.30
N VAL A 208 -7.50 5.94 11.67
CA VAL A 208 -7.50 4.93 12.73
C VAL A 208 -7.81 5.55 14.08
N GLU A 209 -7.22 6.69 14.42
CA GLU A 209 -7.52 7.42 15.66
C GLU A 209 -8.98 7.87 15.70
N SER A 210 -9.53 8.36 14.59
CA SER A 210 -10.96 8.71 14.50
C SER A 210 -11.87 7.50 14.71
N ALA A 211 -11.55 6.36 14.08
CA ALA A 211 -12.31 5.12 14.23
C ALA A 211 -12.20 4.52 15.63
N LEU A 212 -11.02 4.61 16.26
CA LEU A 212 -10.82 4.19 17.64
C LEU A 212 -11.64 5.03 18.61
N THR A 213 -11.63 6.35 18.48
CA THR A 213 -12.47 7.24 19.30
C THR A 213 -13.92 6.84 19.21
N LYS A 214 -14.44 6.64 17.99
CA LYS A 214 -15.83 6.25 17.76
C LYS A 214 -16.16 4.87 18.35
N ALA A 215 -15.29 3.89 18.15
CA ALA A 215 -15.47 2.54 18.69
C ALA A 215 -15.41 2.52 20.23
N CYS A 216 -14.52 3.30 20.83
CA CYS A 216 -14.42 3.47 22.28
C CYS A 216 -15.69 4.09 22.88
N GLU A 217 -16.19 5.18 22.29
CA GLU A 217 -17.43 5.85 22.72
C GLU A 217 -18.65 4.92 22.68
N GLU A 218 -18.78 4.08 21.65
CA GLU A 218 -19.96 3.23 21.49
C GLU A 218 -19.93 1.92 22.27
N THR A 219 -18.76 1.56 22.82
CA THR A 219 -18.56 0.29 23.55
C THR A 219 -18.03 0.45 24.96
N ASN A 220 -17.97 1.70 25.44
CA ASN A 220 -17.39 2.07 26.74
C ASN A 220 -15.97 1.52 26.94
N ALA A 221 -15.19 1.51 25.87
CA ALA A 221 -13.80 1.05 25.90
C ALA A 221 -12.84 2.24 26.00
N SER A 222 -11.61 1.97 26.46
CA SER A 222 -10.52 2.92 26.42
C SER A 222 -9.24 2.21 25.99
N VAL A 223 -8.65 2.64 24.88
CA VAL A 223 -7.40 2.08 24.32
C VAL A 223 -6.21 2.90 24.81
N SER A 224 -5.21 2.24 25.40
CA SER A 224 -3.94 2.87 25.82
C SER A 224 -2.94 2.93 24.68
N ASP A 225 -2.71 1.81 24.00
CA ASP A 225 -1.75 1.68 22.92
C ASP A 225 -2.23 0.68 21.86
N PHE A 226 -1.71 0.82 20.64
CA PHE A 226 -2.08 -0.03 19.53
C PHE A 226 -1.01 -0.10 18.45
N THR A 227 -1.03 -1.19 17.69
CA THR A 227 -0.37 -1.26 16.39
C THR A 227 -1.24 -2.03 15.39
N GLY A 228 -1.15 -1.63 14.12
CA GLY A 228 -1.80 -2.33 13.01
C GLY A 228 -0.81 -2.65 11.90
N ALA A 229 -1.02 -3.79 11.24
CA ALA A 229 -0.27 -4.21 10.06
C ALA A 229 -1.16 -5.05 9.12
N PRO A 230 -0.83 -5.15 7.83
CA PRO A 230 -1.58 -6.00 6.91
C PRO A 230 -1.29 -7.49 7.15
N VAL A 231 -2.31 -8.31 6.93
CA VAL A 231 -2.21 -9.75 6.67
C VAL A 231 -2.27 -9.92 5.16
N PHE A 232 -1.13 -10.17 4.55
CA PHE A 232 -1.06 -10.38 3.11
C PHE A 232 -1.87 -11.60 2.68
N MET A 233 -2.43 -11.55 1.48
CA MET A 233 -3.22 -12.63 0.89
C MET A 233 -2.47 -13.97 0.95
N LYS A 234 -3.16 -15.08 1.20
CA LYS A 234 -2.59 -16.42 1.05
C LYS A 234 -3.46 -17.21 0.10
N GLU A 235 -2.83 -17.78 -0.92
CA GLU A 235 -3.47 -18.62 -1.94
C GLU A 235 -4.70 -17.95 -2.59
N ASN A 236 -5.90 -18.34 -2.16
CA ASN A 236 -7.21 -17.94 -2.71
C ASN A 236 -8.02 -17.03 -1.78
N GLU A 237 -7.42 -16.56 -0.69
CA GLU A 237 -8.07 -15.73 0.31
C GLU A 237 -7.61 -14.27 0.23
N GLY A 238 -8.58 -13.34 0.30
CA GLY A 238 -8.32 -11.90 0.43
C GLY A 238 -7.48 -11.58 1.67
N GLY A 239 -6.78 -10.43 1.63
CA GLY A 239 -5.96 -9.96 2.75
C GLY A 239 -6.82 -9.42 3.89
N ALA A 240 -6.22 -9.06 5.02
CA ALA A 240 -6.91 -8.41 6.13
C ALA A 240 -6.01 -7.33 6.74
N HIS A 241 -6.58 -6.48 7.59
CA HIS A 241 -5.77 -5.77 8.59
C HIS A 241 -5.80 -6.54 9.89
N GLU A 242 -4.65 -6.67 10.52
CA GLU A 242 -4.53 -7.25 11.85
C GLU A 242 -4.10 -6.17 12.83
N TRP A 243 -4.80 -6.11 13.94
CA TRP A 243 -4.65 -5.10 14.96
C TRP A 243 -4.41 -5.75 16.30
N ILE A 244 -3.60 -5.11 17.11
CA ILE A 244 -3.47 -5.43 18.52
C ILE A 244 -3.71 -4.15 19.32
N PHE A 245 -4.71 -4.20 20.20
CA PHE A 245 -5.13 -3.08 21.04
C PHE A 245 -4.88 -3.43 22.51
N GLU A 246 -4.13 -2.59 23.21
CA GLU A 246 -4.06 -2.60 24.67
C GLU A 246 -5.15 -1.67 25.22
N PHE A 247 -5.97 -2.22 26.12
CA PHE A 247 -7.11 -1.50 26.68
C PHE A 247 -6.84 -1.12 28.13
N CYS A 248 -7.06 0.15 28.48
CA CYS A 248 -7.27 0.57 29.87
C CYS A 248 -8.60 -0.01 30.38
N GLU A 249 -9.65 0.13 29.58
CA GLU A 249 -10.99 -0.39 29.84
C GLU A 249 -11.45 -1.19 28.63
N LYS A 250 -11.78 -2.46 28.85
CA LYS A 250 -12.17 -3.37 27.75
C LYS A 250 -13.57 -3.01 27.24
N PRO A 251 -13.83 -3.16 25.93
CA PRO A 251 -15.17 -2.96 25.39
C PRO A 251 -16.16 -3.95 26.02
N ASP A 252 -17.39 -3.49 26.23
CA ASP A 252 -18.51 -4.34 26.69
C ASP A 252 -18.73 -5.54 25.75
N ASN A 253 -18.45 -5.34 24.45
CA ASN A 253 -18.50 -6.37 23.43
C ASN A 253 -17.42 -6.12 22.37
N LEU A 254 -16.44 -7.02 22.30
CA LEU A 254 -15.32 -6.90 21.35
C LEU A 254 -15.79 -6.95 19.89
N GLU A 255 -16.75 -7.80 19.54
CA GLU A 255 -17.25 -7.89 18.16
C GLU A 255 -17.93 -6.58 17.73
N ARG A 256 -18.71 -5.97 18.63
CA ARG A 256 -19.29 -4.65 18.39
C ARG A 256 -18.21 -3.58 18.22
N PHE A 257 -17.15 -3.62 19.03
CA PHE A 257 -16.02 -2.69 18.89
C PHE A 257 -15.37 -2.82 17.50
N ILE A 258 -15.11 -4.05 17.05
CA ILE A 258 -14.52 -4.32 15.73
C ILE A 258 -15.45 -3.82 14.62
N ASP A 259 -16.75 -4.06 14.72
CA ASP A 259 -17.72 -3.63 13.71
C ASP A 259 -17.83 -2.10 13.63
N VAL A 260 -17.89 -1.41 14.78
CA VAL A 260 -17.92 0.07 14.81
C VAL A 260 -16.62 0.63 14.26
N PHE A 261 -15.47 0.07 14.65
CA PHE A 261 -14.16 0.47 14.14
C PHE A 261 -14.06 0.31 12.61
N ASP A 262 -14.40 -0.87 12.08
CA ASP A 262 -14.36 -1.16 10.64
C ASP A 262 -15.36 -0.30 9.85
N ASN A 263 -16.59 -0.10 10.36
CA ASN A 263 -17.61 0.72 9.71
C ASN A 263 -17.25 2.20 9.69
N HIS A 264 -16.65 2.72 10.77
CA HIS A 264 -16.20 4.11 10.79
C HIS A 264 -15.00 4.32 9.88
N LEU A 265 -14.07 3.36 9.79
CA LEU A 265 -13.00 3.41 8.79
C LEU A 265 -13.54 3.46 7.35
N LYS A 266 -14.55 2.65 7.04
CA LYS A 266 -15.25 2.69 5.74
C LYS A 266 -15.88 4.06 5.46
N SER A 267 -16.50 4.69 6.45
CA SER A 267 -17.21 5.96 6.22
C SER A 267 -16.27 7.16 5.98
N ILE A 268 -15.04 7.12 6.52
CA ILE A 268 -14.09 8.26 6.45
C ILE A 268 -12.95 8.06 5.46
N ASN A 269 -12.78 6.86 4.89
CA ASN A 269 -11.75 6.56 3.90
C ASN A 269 -12.38 5.76 2.75
N SER A 270 -12.59 6.43 1.62
CA SER A 270 -13.20 5.86 0.42
C SER A 270 -12.37 4.75 -0.21
N ASP A 271 -11.04 4.82 -0.14
CA ASP A 271 -10.16 3.78 -0.68
C ASP A 271 -10.27 2.51 0.18
N TYR A 272 -10.27 2.65 1.51
CA TYR A 272 -10.54 1.56 2.45
C TYR A 272 -11.92 0.95 2.23
N GLU A 273 -12.96 1.77 2.08
CA GLU A 273 -14.32 1.31 1.74
C GLU A 273 -14.34 0.48 0.46
N ALA A 274 -13.71 0.99 -0.60
CA ALA A 274 -13.62 0.30 -1.88
C ALA A 274 -12.89 -1.05 -1.75
N LYS A 275 -11.83 -1.15 -0.93
CA LYS A 275 -11.12 -2.44 -0.71
C LYS A 275 -11.90 -3.41 0.18
N ARG A 276 -12.69 -2.92 1.14
CA ARG A 276 -13.55 -3.72 2.03
C ARG A 276 -14.86 -4.16 1.38
N TYR A 277 -15.22 -3.58 0.23
CA TYR A 277 -16.43 -3.93 -0.50
C TYR A 277 -16.52 -5.45 -0.77
N ASN A 278 -17.63 -6.06 -0.36
CA ASN A 278 -17.88 -7.50 -0.43
C ASN A 278 -16.79 -8.41 0.21
N ASN A 279 -15.94 -7.87 1.08
CA ASN A 279 -14.84 -8.59 1.74
C ASN A 279 -13.90 -9.32 0.74
N MET A 280 -13.79 -8.86 -0.50
CA MET A 280 -13.06 -9.57 -1.57
C MET A 280 -11.55 -9.35 -1.50
N THR A 281 -11.13 -8.08 -1.50
CA THR A 281 -9.70 -7.69 -1.48
C THR A 281 -9.19 -7.62 -0.05
N LEU A 282 -9.96 -6.93 0.81
CA LEU A 282 -9.69 -6.77 2.23
C LEU A 282 -10.86 -7.37 3.01
N LYS A 283 -10.60 -8.40 3.83
CA LYS A 283 -11.53 -9.05 4.74
C LYS A 283 -11.74 -8.21 6.00
N ARG A 284 -12.67 -8.65 6.86
CA ARG A 284 -12.91 -8.05 8.18
C ARG A 284 -11.60 -8.00 8.98
N PRO A 285 -11.31 -6.89 9.70
CA PRO A 285 -10.10 -6.79 10.50
C PRO A 285 -10.03 -7.88 11.57
N ILE A 286 -8.84 -8.44 11.74
CA ILE A 286 -8.51 -9.37 12.81
C ILE A 286 -8.03 -8.52 13.98
N VAL A 287 -8.62 -8.71 15.16
CA VAL A 287 -8.30 -7.88 16.32
C VAL A 287 -7.92 -8.75 17.50
N HIS A 288 -6.77 -8.43 18.09
CA HIS A 288 -6.23 -9.07 19.28
C HIS A 288 -6.26 -8.09 20.45
N ILE A 289 -6.65 -8.60 21.63
CA ILE A 289 -6.51 -7.85 22.88
C ILE A 289 -5.09 -8.09 23.40
N ALA A 290 -4.34 -7.01 23.63
CA ALA A 290 -3.02 -7.08 24.23
C ALA A 290 -3.10 -7.39 25.73
N LYS A 291 -2.13 -8.16 26.25
CA LYS A 291 -1.87 -8.28 27.67
C LYS A 291 -1.46 -6.91 28.25
N PRO A 292 -1.76 -6.62 29.52
CA PRO A 292 -1.31 -5.39 30.16
C PRO A 292 0.22 -5.24 30.09
N ASN A 293 0.68 -4.03 29.74
CA ASN A 293 2.07 -3.66 29.55
C ASN A 293 2.81 -4.42 28.42
N LEU A 294 2.09 -4.97 27.43
CA LEU A 294 2.71 -5.68 26.31
C LEU A 294 3.65 -4.77 25.52
N PHE A 295 3.19 -3.57 25.15
CA PHE A 295 3.99 -2.63 24.38
C PHE A 295 5.21 -2.13 25.17
N TYR A 296 5.05 -1.94 26.48
CA TYR A 296 6.14 -1.59 27.38
C TYR A 296 7.21 -2.70 27.45
N GLY A 297 6.79 -3.95 27.67
CA GLY A 297 7.69 -5.11 27.73
C GLY A 297 8.41 -5.36 26.40
N TRP A 298 7.75 -5.08 25.27
CA TRP A 298 8.40 -5.14 23.96
C TRP A 298 9.50 -4.07 23.80
N LEU A 299 9.23 -2.82 24.22
CA LEU A 299 10.24 -1.75 24.21
C LEU A 299 11.43 -2.06 25.14
N GLU A 300 11.17 -2.68 26.29
CA GLU A 300 12.20 -3.22 27.22
C GLU A 300 13.08 -4.26 26.55
N SER A 301 12.49 -5.25 25.89
CA SER A 301 13.23 -6.31 25.20
C SER A 301 14.17 -5.78 24.10
N LYS A 302 13.86 -4.61 23.53
CA LYS A 302 14.65 -3.95 22.49
C LYS A 302 15.69 -2.98 23.05
N GLY A 303 15.84 -2.89 24.37
CA GLY A 303 16.75 -1.94 25.02
C GLY A 303 16.38 -0.48 24.75
N LYS A 304 15.12 -0.20 24.40
CA LYS A 304 14.59 1.14 24.09
C LYS A 304 13.84 1.77 25.27
N LEU A 305 14.06 1.26 26.49
CA LEU A 305 13.56 1.88 27.71
C LEU A 305 14.34 3.16 28.01
N GLY A 306 13.64 4.29 27.93
CA GLY A 306 14.22 5.62 28.07
C GLY A 306 14.39 6.31 26.72
N GLY A 307 13.76 7.49 26.58
CA GLY A 307 13.64 8.26 25.34
C GLY A 307 12.20 8.35 24.82
N GLN A 308 11.91 9.27 23.90
CA GLN A 308 10.61 9.41 23.21
C GLN A 308 10.31 8.24 22.23
N ASN A 309 10.81 7.04 22.50
CA ASN A 309 10.61 5.87 21.66
C ASN A 309 9.19 5.33 21.86
N LYS A 310 8.34 5.50 20.84
CA LYS A 310 6.99 4.92 20.79
C LYS A 310 6.96 3.80 19.76
N VAL A 311 6.13 2.78 20.00
CA VAL A 311 5.88 1.73 19.01
C VAL A 311 5.19 2.37 17.79
N PRO A 312 5.66 2.14 16.56
CA PRO A 312 4.98 2.61 15.37
C PRO A 312 3.54 2.10 15.33
N ARG A 313 2.57 3.02 15.26
CA ARG A 313 1.14 2.68 15.36
C ARG A 313 0.60 1.99 14.12
N LEU A 314 1.17 2.29 12.95
CA LEU A 314 0.81 1.68 11.67
C LEU A 314 2.09 1.33 10.91
N SER A 315 2.08 0.15 10.31
CA SER A 315 3.19 -0.37 9.52
C SER A 315 2.68 -1.17 8.32
N ASN A 316 3.33 -1.01 7.17
CA ASN A 316 3.08 -1.85 5.98
C ASN A 316 3.75 -3.22 6.10
N ASP A 317 4.81 -3.32 6.90
CA ASP A 317 5.50 -4.56 7.20
C ASP A 317 5.06 -5.12 8.54
N ARG A 318 5.30 -6.41 8.74
CA ARG A 318 4.88 -7.12 9.96
C ARG A 318 5.96 -7.18 11.06
N GLU A 319 7.05 -6.44 10.89
CA GLU A 319 8.20 -6.43 11.81
C GLU A 319 7.83 -6.08 13.26
N TYR A 320 6.80 -5.25 13.45
CA TYR A 320 6.34 -4.85 14.79
C TYR A 320 5.26 -5.77 15.33
N ILE A 321 4.26 -6.12 14.51
CA ILE A 321 3.09 -6.89 14.97
C ILE A 321 3.45 -8.35 15.28
N ASP A 322 4.33 -8.99 14.49
CA ASP A 322 4.62 -10.42 14.66
C ASP A 322 5.31 -10.69 16.01
N PRO A 323 6.38 -9.96 16.41
CA PRO A 323 6.96 -10.12 17.74
C PRO A 323 5.99 -9.78 18.89
N LEU A 324 5.12 -8.77 18.70
CA LEU A 324 4.12 -8.41 19.70
C LEU A 324 3.08 -9.52 19.88
N LEU A 325 2.62 -10.14 18.79
CA LEU A 325 1.70 -11.28 18.83
C LEU A 325 2.34 -12.49 19.51
N GLU A 326 3.64 -12.73 19.31
CA GLU A 326 4.36 -13.80 20.01
C GLU A 326 4.45 -13.56 21.52
N LEU A 327 4.78 -12.34 21.95
CA LEU A 327 4.78 -11.96 23.38
C LEU A 327 3.37 -11.95 23.99
N ASN A 328 2.34 -11.79 23.17
CA ASN A 328 0.95 -11.77 23.61
C ASN A 328 0.35 -13.16 23.85
N LYS A 329 1.02 -14.24 23.42
CA LYS A 329 0.62 -15.63 23.74
C LYS A 329 0.77 -15.90 25.22
#